data_AF-A0A2T2W8U3-F1
#
_entry.id   AF-A0A2T2W8U3-F1
#
_cell.length_a   1.000
_cell.length_b   1.000
_cell.length_c   1.000
_cell.angle_alpha   90.00
_cell.angle_beta   90.00
_cell.angle_gamma   90.00
#
_symmetry.space_group_name_H-M   'P 1'
#
loop_
_entity.id
_entity.type
_entity.pdbx_description
1 polymer ?
#
loop_
_entity_poly.entity_id
_entity_poly.type
_entity_poly.pdbx_seq_one_letter_code
_entity_poly.pdbx_strand_id
1 'polypeptide(L)'
;MTPGLTNTYDDALREKAGQHVPPPPPEYMGLEGEYDTFGLVRRLAEALDRESDLDAIDTLTLIQHGSTIQLMGQVSDRTTLERVVDVARRVDGTREVDSHHVAIADKTL
;
A
#
# COMPACT_ATOMS: atom_id res chain seq x y z
N MET A 1 -15.46 -3.59 -54.56
CA MET A 1 -14.95 -2.34 -53.96
C MET A 1 -14.78 -2.60 -52.47
N THR A 2 -13.59 -3.03 -52.06
CA THR A 2 -13.27 -3.31 -50.64
C THR A 2 -12.71 -2.02 -50.03
N PRO A 3 -13.29 -1.47 -48.95
CA PRO A 3 -12.85 -0.19 -48.41
C PRO A 3 -11.50 -0.33 -47.68
N GLY A 4 -10.56 0.56 -48.05
CA GLY A 4 -9.58 1.16 -47.13
C GLY A 4 -8.52 0.27 -46.51
N LEU A 5 -7.62 -0.32 -47.32
CA LEU A 5 -6.37 -0.93 -46.86
C LEU A 5 -5.19 0.05 -46.94
N THR A 6 -5.34 1.28 -46.43
CA THR A 6 -4.18 2.16 -46.20
C THR A 6 -3.59 1.79 -44.84
N ASN A 7 -2.68 0.82 -44.85
CA ASN A 7 -1.89 0.40 -43.71
C ASN A 7 -0.85 1.47 -43.32
N THR A 8 -1.31 2.69 -43.04
CA THR A 8 -0.54 3.70 -42.31
C THR A 8 -0.93 3.59 -40.84
N TYR A 9 -0.67 2.43 -40.25
CA TYR A 9 -0.49 2.38 -38.81
C TYR A 9 0.79 3.16 -38.53
N ASP A 10 0.67 4.27 -37.82
CA ASP A 10 1.79 5.13 -37.48
C ASP A 10 2.74 4.35 -36.56
N ASP A 11 3.82 3.79 -37.11
CA ASP A 11 4.79 2.96 -36.37
C ASP A 11 5.34 3.71 -35.14
N ALA A 12 5.40 5.05 -35.21
CA ALA A 12 5.75 5.92 -34.10
C ALA A 12 4.75 5.86 -32.94
N LEU A 13 3.45 5.68 -33.21
CA LEU A 13 2.42 5.55 -32.17
C LEU A 13 2.57 4.20 -31.44
N ARG A 14 2.92 3.13 -32.17
CA ARG A 14 3.22 1.82 -31.59
C ARG A 14 4.51 1.81 -30.78
N GLU A 15 5.54 2.52 -31.26
CA GLU A 15 6.81 2.68 -30.54
C GLU A 15 6.58 3.45 -29.22
N LYS A 16 5.84 4.56 -29.25
CA LYS A 16 5.46 5.30 -28.03
C LYS A 16 4.63 4.48 -27.06
N ALA A 17 3.69 3.67 -27.55
CA ALA A 17 2.91 2.77 -26.71
C ALA A 17 3.76 1.64 -26.09
N GLY A 18 4.76 1.14 -26.83
CA GLY A 18 5.69 0.11 -26.35
C GLY A 18 6.77 0.62 -25.38
N GLN A 19 7.00 1.93 -25.35
CA GLN A 19 7.91 2.58 -24.39
C GLN A 19 7.29 2.80 -23.01
N HIS A 20 5.96 2.68 -22.87
CA HIS A 20 5.28 2.84 -21.59
C HIS A 20 5.29 1.52 -20.81
N VAL A 21 6.21 1.43 -19.84
CA VAL A 21 6.08 0.41 -18.79
C VAL A 21 4.86 0.81 -17.95
N PRO A 22 3.82 -0.04 -17.81
CA PRO A 22 2.72 0.27 -16.92
C PRO A 22 3.26 0.43 -15.50
N PRO A 23 2.70 1.34 -14.70
CA PRO A 23 3.13 1.48 -13.31
C PRO A 23 2.97 0.14 -12.57
N PRO A 24 3.82 -0.15 -11.58
CA PRO A 24 3.63 -1.30 -10.70
C PRO A 24 2.20 -1.32 -10.14
N PRO A 25 1.61 -2.50 -9.90
CA PRO A 25 0.39 -2.58 -9.11
C PRO A 25 0.59 -1.84 -7.78
N PRO A 26 -0.43 -1.14 -7.26
CA PRO A 26 -0.32 -0.37 -6.03
C PRO A 26 0.33 -1.14 -4.86
N GLU A 27 -0.07 -2.38 -4.62
CA GLU A 27 0.50 -3.20 -3.55
C GLU A 27 2.00 -3.49 -3.70
N TYR A 28 2.53 -3.37 -4.93
CA TYR A 28 3.94 -3.52 -5.27
C TYR A 28 4.63 -2.19 -5.63
N MET A 29 3.99 -1.06 -5.35
CA MET A 29 4.57 0.25 -5.57
C MET A 29 5.37 0.69 -4.34
N GLY A 30 6.66 0.93 -4.52
CA GLY A 30 7.57 1.49 -3.51
C GLY A 30 7.37 2.99 -3.29
N LEU A 31 8.26 3.60 -2.51
CA LEU A 31 8.14 5.02 -2.11
C LEU A 31 8.36 5.98 -3.28
N GLU A 32 9.18 5.59 -4.26
CA GLU A 32 9.54 6.41 -5.42
C GLU A 32 8.85 5.93 -6.70
N GLY A 33 7.82 5.08 -6.57
CA GLY A 33 7.11 4.48 -7.69
C GLY A 33 7.82 3.27 -8.31
N GLU A 34 8.89 2.79 -7.69
CA GLU A 34 9.59 1.58 -8.11
C GLU A 34 8.76 0.32 -7.83
N TYR A 35 9.04 -0.77 -8.54
CA TYR A 35 8.48 -2.07 -8.16
C TYR A 35 9.18 -2.55 -6.89
N ASP A 36 8.41 -2.78 -5.83
CA ASP A 36 8.85 -3.35 -4.57
C ASP A 36 7.80 -4.33 -4.05
N THR A 37 8.19 -5.59 -3.85
CA THR A 37 7.35 -6.64 -3.27
C THR A 37 6.76 -6.26 -1.90
N PHE A 38 7.43 -5.38 -1.15
CA PHE A 38 7.00 -4.86 0.15
C PHE A 38 6.68 -3.35 0.11
N GLY A 39 6.36 -2.84 -1.08
CA GLY A 39 6.12 -1.41 -1.28
C GLY A 39 4.94 -0.87 -0.47
N LEU A 40 3.85 -1.65 -0.35
CA LEU A 40 2.69 -1.26 0.44
C LEU A 40 3.02 -1.10 1.93
N VAL A 41 3.70 -2.08 2.54
CA VAL A 41 4.05 -1.99 3.96
C VAL A 41 5.08 -0.90 4.24
N ARG A 42 6.02 -0.65 3.32
CA ARG A 42 6.96 0.49 3.42
C ARG A 42 6.22 1.82 3.39
N ARG A 43 5.28 2.00 2.47
CA ARG A 43 4.46 3.23 2.39
C ARG A 43 3.58 3.40 3.62
N LEU A 44 3.07 2.31 4.20
CA LEU A 44 2.37 2.36 5.47
C LEU A 44 3.27 2.77 6.62
N ALA A 45 4.46 2.16 6.77
CA ALA A 45 5.42 2.55 7.81
C ALA A 45 5.73 4.05 7.71
N GLU A 46 6.02 4.54 6.50
CA GLU A 46 6.29 5.96 6.26
C GLU A 46 5.08 6.87 6.54
N ALA A 47 3.85 6.37 6.36
CA ALA A 47 2.63 7.10 6.70
C ALA A 47 2.43 7.18 8.22
N LEU A 48 2.72 6.09 8.95
CA LEU A 48 2.65 6.05 10.41
C LEU A 48 3.74 6.91 11.05
N ASP A 49 4.96 6.91 10.50
CA ASP A 49 6.07 7.77 10.97
C ASP A 49 5.76 9.28 10.89
N ARG A 50 4.80 9.68 10.04
CA ARG A 50 4.37 11.08 9.92
C ARG A 50 3.27 11.47 10.92
N GLU A 51 2.66 10.49 11.59
CA GLU A 51 1.61 10.72 12.58
C GLU A 51 2.25 10.89 13.97
N SER A 52 2.51 12.14 14.35
CA SER A 52 3.17 12.50 15.63
C SER A 52 2.44 12.05 16.89
N ASP A 53 1.18 11.64 16.79
CA ASP A 53 0.37 11.15 17.92
C ASP A 53 0.45 9.62 18.10
N LEU A 54 1.23 8.92 17.27
CA LEU A 54 1.29 7.46 17.25
C LEU A 54 2.65 6.89 17.73
N ASP A 55 3.32 7.59 18.65
CA ASP A 55 4.56 7.13 19.30
C ASP A 55 4.44 5.74 19.98
N ALA A 56 3.22 5.25 20.22
CA ALA A 56 2.95 3.93 20.81
C ALA A 56 2.92 2.77 19.79
N ILE A 57 3.29 3.00 18.52
CA ILE A 57 3.34 1.96 17.47
C ILE A 57 4.62 1.12 17.53
N ASP A 58 5.62 1.47 18.32
CA ASP A 58 6.90 0.74 18.41
C ASP A 58 6.78 -0.77 18.67
N THR A 59 5.63 -1.23 19.22
CA THR A 59 5.35 -2.64 19.47
C THR A 59 4.51 -3.34 18.39
N LEU A 60 4.15 -2.65 17.31
CA LEU A 60 3.42 -3.22 16.18
C LEU A 60 4.38 -3.65 15.07
N THR A 61 4.32 -4.93 14.74
CA THR A 61 4.91 -5.48 13.52
C THR A 61 3.91 -5.39 12.38
N LEU A 62 4.36 -4.84 11.26
CA LEU A 62 3.57 -4.74 10.03
C LEU A 62 4.01 -5.84 9.06
N ILE A 63 3.07 -6.62 8.55
CA ILE A 63 3.33 -7.69 7.59
C ILE A 63 2.44 -7.50 6.36
N GLN A 64 3.01 -7.62 5.16
CA GLN A 64 2.28 -7.55 3.90
C GLN A 64 2.03 -8.94 3.31
N HIS A 65 0.80 -9.17 2.90
CA HIS A 65 0.38 -10.31 2.08
C HIS A 65 -0.38 -9.80 0.85
N GLY A 66 0.35 -9.47 -0.22
CA GLY A 66 -0.22 -8.80 -1.39
C GLY A 66 -0.84 -7.46 -0.99
N SER A 67 -2.15 -7.30 -1.20
CA SER A 67 -2.92 -6.10 -0.80
C SER A 67 -3.44 -6.13 0.64
N THR A 68 -3.09 -7.14 1.44
CA THR A 68 -3.50 -7.25 2.85
C THR A 68 -2.35 -6.83 3.76
N ILE A 69 -2.65 -5.96 4.73
CA ILE A 69 -1.76 -5.63 5.84
C ILE A 69 -2.19 -6.38 7.09
N GLN A 70 -1.30 -7.17 7.66
CA GLN A 70 -1.49 -7.79 8.96
C GLN A 70 -0.73 -6.99 10.01
N LEU A 71 -1.44 -6.59 11.06
CA LEU A 71 -0.91 -5.91 12.23
C LEU A 71 -0.75 -6.95 13.35
N MET A 72 0.45 -7.05 13.91
CA MET A 72 0.74 -7.95 15.02
C MET A 72 1.41 -7.20 16.17
N GLY A 73 1.12 -7.59 17.41
CA GLY A 73 1.81 -7.07 18.59
C GLY A 73 0.85 -6.46 19.60
N GLN A 74 1.19 -5.28 20.12
CA GLN A 74 0.40 -4.62 21.16
C GLN A 74 0.23 -3.13 20.87
N VAL A 75 -0.88 -2.55 21.32
CA VAL A 75 -1.12 -1.10 21.38
C VAL A 75 -1.53 -0.67 22.79
N SER A 76 -1.42 0.63 23.10
CA SER A 76 -1.81 1.17 24.40
C SER A 76 -3.31 1.20 24.66
N ASP A 77 -4.13 1.34 23.61
CA ASP A 77 -5.59 1.47 23.72
C ASP A 77 -6.27 1.22 22.36
N ARG A 78 -7.60 1.07 22.38
CA ARG A 78 -8.39 0.80 21.18
C ARG A 78 -8.36 1.96 20.18
N THR A 79 -8.34 3.21 20.64
CA THR A 79 -8.34 4.39 19.77
C THR A 79 -7.04 4.46 18.96
N THR A 80 -5.91 4.09 19.57
CA THR A 80 -4.63 3.93 18.86
C THR A 80 -4.76 2.90 17.74
N LEU A 81 -5.28 1.70 18.01
CA LEU A 81 -5.49 0.67 16.97
C LEU A 81 -6.39 1.16 15.83
N GLU A 82 -7.51 1.80 16.16
CA GLU A 82 -8.45 2.33 15.16
C GLU A 82 -7.77 3.36 14.24
N ARG A 83 -6.93 4.25 14.79
CA ARG A 83 -6.15 5.20 14.00
C ARG A 83 -5.15 4.51 13.07
N VAL A 84 -4.40 3.50 13.55
CA VAL A 84 -3.49 2.73 12.69
C VAL A 84 -4.23 2.08 11.53
N VAL A 85 -5.38 1.48 11.81
CA VAL A 85 -6.22 0.85 10.78
C VAL A 85 -6.72 1.89 9.77
N ASP A 86 -7.12 3.07 10.24
CA ASP A 86 -7.58 4.15 9.37
C ASP A 86 -6.46 4.70 8.47
N VAL A 87 -5.24 4.83 8.98
CA VAL A 87 -4.07 5.20 8.17
C VAL A 87 -3.79 4.11 7.13
N ALA A 88 -3.76 2.85 7.54
CA ALA A 88 -3.52 1.72 6.65
C ALA A 88 -4.53 1.64 5.49
N ARG A 89 -5.81 1.91 5.76
CA ARG A 89 -6.87 1.93 4.74
C ARG A 89 -6.75 3.08 3.73
N ARG A 90 -6.03 4.16 4.08
CA ARG A 90 -5.80 5.30 3.17
C ARG A 90 -4.59 5.09 2.27
N VAL A 91 -3.71 4.12 2.58
CA VAL A 91 -2.57 3.79 1.73
C VAL A 91 -3.08 3.09 0.47
N ASP A 92 -2.74 3.66 -0.68
CA ASP A 92 -3.14 3.13 -1.99
C ASP A 92 -2.61 1.70 -2.19
N GLY A 93 -3.50 0.78 -2.55
CA GLY A 93 -3.20 -0.65 -2.67
C GLY A 93 -3.59 -1.49 -1.46
N THR A 94 -3.99 -0.89 -0.34
CA THR A 94 -4.57 -1.64 0.78
C THR A 94 -5.99 -2.07 0.45
N ARG A 95 -6.24 -3.38 0.41
CA ARG A 95 -7.57 -3.98 0.27
C ARG A 95 -8.16 -4.41 1.61
N GLU A 96 -7.30 -4.87 2.51
CA GLU A 96 -7.71 -5.43 3.79
C GLU A 96 -6.66 -5.13 4.86
N VAL A 97 -7.13 -4.95 6.10
CA VAL A 97 -6.29 -4.77 7.28
C VAL A 97 -6.72 -5.80 8.33
N ASP A 98 -5.84 -6.73 8.64
CA ASP A 98 -6.04 -7.75 9.67
C ASP A 98 -5.42 -7.28 10.99
N SER A 99 -6.26 -6.98 11.98
CA SER A 99 -5.85 -6.56 13.31
C SER A 99 -6.13 -7.60 14.40
N HIS A 100 -6.48 -8.83 14.05
CA HIS A 100 -6.82 -9.86 15.05
C HIS A 100 -5.62 -10.30 15.90
N HIS A 101 -4.41 -10.02 15.42
CA HIS A 101 -3.16 -10.35 16.10
C HIS A 101 -2.61 -9.20 16.96
N VAL A 102 -3.42 -8.15 17.19
CA VAL A 102 -3.06 -7.02 18.07
C VAL A 102 -3.73 -7.16 19.42
N ALA A 103 -2.92 -7.18 20.49
CA ALA A 103 -3.37 -7.05 21.86
C ALA A 103 -3.53 -5.58 22.24
N ILE A 104 -4.55 -5.28 23.06
CA ILE A 104 -4.71 -3.96 23.67
C ILE A 104 -4.22 -4.07 25.10
N ALA A 105 -3.21 -3.28 25.47
CA ALA A 105 -2.70 -3.20 26.83
C ALA A 105 -3.80 -2.62 27.73
N ASP A 106 -4.50 -3.47 28.47
CA ASP A 106 -5.46 -3.01 29.45
C ASP A 106 -4.70 -2.22 30.53
N LYS A 107 -4.94 -0.90 30.62
CA LYS A 107 -4.52 -0.12 31.79
C LYS A 107 -5.42 -0.52 32.95
N THR A 108 -5.15 -1.67 33.55
CA THR A 108 -5.77 -2.04 34.81
C THR A 108 -5.20 -1.11 35.89
N LEU A 109 -6.06 -0.20 36.37
CA LEU A 109 -5.81 0.77 37.45
C LEU A 109 -5.45 0.11 38.78
#